data_AF-X0SZV1-F1
#
_entry.id   AF-X0SZV1-F1
#
_cell.length_a   1.000
_cell.length_b   1.000
_cell.length_c   1.000
_cell.angle_alpha   90.00
_cell.angle_beta   90.00
_cell.angle_gamma   90.00
#
_symmetry.space_group_name_H-M   'P 1'
#
loop_
_entity.id
_entity.type
_entity.pdbx_description
1 polymer ?
#
loop_
_entity_poly.entity_id
_entity_poly.type
_entity_poly.pdbx_seq_one_letter_code
_entity_poly.pdbx_strand_id
1 'polypeptide(L)' 'MSKLEDNELKGLRESIEAINSLQMKIGGLESQKHEMLHEISASVESFKSLQSDLEKKYGKVNIDITTGEIKEEDGDSKED' A
#
# COMPACT_ATOMS: atom_id res chain seq x y z
N MET A 1 -10.03 -1.90 -54.91
CA MET A 1 -9.73 -2.00 -53.48
C MET A 1 -11.03 -2.19 -52.73
N SER A 2 -11.08 -3.11 -51.78
CA SER A 2 -12.23 -3.25 -50.87
C SER A 2 -12.08 -2.27 -49.70
N LYS A 3 -13.18 -1.67 -49.27
CA LYS A 3 -13.27 -0.75 -48.13
C LYS A 3 -14.42 -1.24 -47.26
N LEU A 4 -14.27 -1.13 -45.94
CA LEU A 4 -15.34 -1.40 -44.98
C LEU A 4 -16.55 -0.51 -45.25
N GLU A 5 -17.73 -1.02 -44.95
CA GLU A 5 -18.91 -0.18 -44.83
C GLU A 5 -18.75 0.78 -43.63
N ASP A 6 -19.40 1.94 -43.72
CA ASP A 6 -19.23 2.99 -42.71
C ASP A 6 -19.73 2.55 -41.32
N ASN A 7 -20.72 1.65 -41.26
CA ASN A 7 -21.22 1.05 -40.02
C ASN A 7 -20.18 0.14 -39.34
N GLU A 8 -19.50 -0.70 -40.10
CA GLU A 8 -18.45 -1.59 -39.62
C GLU A 8 -17.27 -0.75 -39.10
N LEU A 9 -16.86 0.24 -39.88
CA LEU A 9 -15.79 1.16 -39.49
C LEU A 9 -16.15 1.97 -38.24
N LYS A 10 -17.41 2.38 -38.08
CA LYS A 10 -17.90 3.04 -36.88
C LYS A 10 -17.84 2.13 -35.66
N GLY A 11 -18.32 0.89 -35.77
CA GLY A 11 -18.29 -0.07 -34.66
C GLY A 11 -16.86 -0.39 -34.19
N LEU A 12 -15.91 -0.52 -35.13
CA LEU A 12 -14.49 -0.68 -34.79
C LEU A 12 -13.93 0.54 -34.04
N ARG A 13 -14.27 1.77 -34.47
CA ARG A 13 -13.79 2.99 -33.83
C ARG A 13 -14.34 3.15 -32.40
N GLU A 14 -15.63 2.94 -32.20
CA GLU A 14 -16.24 3.01 -30.87
C GLU A 14 -15.64 1.97 -29.93
N SER A 15 -15.35 0.77 -30.44
CA SER A 15 -14.72 -0.29 -29.65
C SER A 15 -13.30 0.07 -29.21
N ILE A 16 -12.47 0.61 -30.10
CA ILE A 16 -11.10 0.99 -29.72
C ILE A 16 -11.07 2.21 -28.78
N GLU A 17 -12.00 3.16 -28.94
CA GLU A 17 -12.18 4.29 -28.02
C GLU A 17 -12.57 3.81 -26.62
N ALA A 18 -13.49 2.84 -26.52
CA ALA A 18 -13.88 2.24 -25.25
C ALA A 18 -12.70 1.51 -24.58
N ILE A 19 -11.93 0.72 -25.35
CA ILE A 19 -10.73 0.04 -24.86
C ILE A 19 -9.70 1.04 -24.33
N ASN A 20 -9.41 2.10 -25.08
CA ASN A 20 -8.45 3.13 -24.67
C ASN A 20 -8.91 3.86 -23.40
N SER A 21 -10.20 4.18 -23.29
CA SER A 21 -10.78 4.78 -22.08
C SER A 21 -10.60 3.88 -20.86
N LEU A 22 -10.85 2.58 -21.00
CA LEU A 22 -10.65 1.61 -19.92
C LEU A 22 -9.18 1.49 -19.53
N GLN A 23 -8.27 1.44 -20.50
CA GLN A 23 -6.82 1.40 -20.23
C GLN A 23 -6.35 2.65 -19.46
N MET A 24 -6.82 3.84 -19.84
CA MET A 24 -6.49 5.09 -19.12
C MET A 24 -7.00 5.06 -17.68
N LYS A 25 -8.22 4.55 -17.45
CA LYS A 25 -8.77 4.40 -16.10
C LYS A 25 -7.94 3.42 -15.26
N ILE A 26 -7.53 2.29 -15.85
CA ILE A 26 -6.65 1.31 -15.19
C ILE A 26 -5.32 1.97 -14.81
N GLY A 27 -4.66 2.67 -15.74
CA GLY A 27 -3.39 3.35 -15.44
C GLY A 27 -3.50 4.40 -14.32
N GLY A 28 -4.64 5.12 -14.25
CA GLY A 28 -4.93 6.02 -13.15
C GLY A 28 -5.07 5.29 -11.80
N LEU A 29 -5.81 4.18 -11.77
CA LEU A 29 -5.96 3.36 -10.56
C LEU A 29 -4.63 2.74 -10.11
N GLU A 30 -3.80 2.29 -11.06
CA GLU A 30 -2.47 1.75 -10.76
C GLU A 30 -1.54 2.81 -10.15
N SER A 31 -1.62 4.04 -10.65
CA SER A 31 -0.87 5.18 -10.09
C SER A 31 -1.32 5.49 -8.65
N GLN A 32 -2.63 5.57 -8.43
CA GLN A 32 -3.21 5.75 -7.09
C GLN A 32 -2.81 4.64 -6.12
N LYS A 33 -2.85 3.38 -6.58
CA LYS A 33 -2.39 2.23 -5.79
C LYS A 33 -0.92 2.38 -5.39
N HIS A 34 -0.05 2.78 -6.32
CA HIS A 34 1.37 2.97 -6.05
C HIS A 34 1.60 4.05 -4.98
N GLU A 35 0.89 5.18 -5.08
CA GLU A 35 0.95 6.25 -4.06
C GLU A 35 0.56 5.73 -2.67
N MET A 36 -0.54 4.98 -2.56
CA MET A 36 -0.96 4.38 -1.30
C MET A 36 0.06 3.37 -0.74
N LEU A 37 0.68 2.56 -1.59
CA LEU A 37 1.74 1.63 -1.16
C LEU A 37 2.97 2.38 -0.62
N HIS A 38 3.30 3.52 -1.21
CA HIS A 38 4.37 4.38 -0.73
C HIS A 38 4.01 5.02 0.63
N GLU A 39 2.78 5.51 0.79
CA GLU A 39 2.28 6.04 2.07
C GLU A 39 2.26 5.00 3.19
N ILE A 40 1.85 3.77 2.88
CA ILE A 40 1.93 2.64 3.82
C ILE A 40 3.37 2.42 4.27
N SER A 41 4.32 2.44 3.33
CA SER A 41 5.75 2.25 3.64
C SER A 41 6.26 3.34 4.57
N ALA A 42 5.96 4.61 4.30
CA ALA A 42 6.31 5.74 5.15
C ALA A 42 5.66 5.66 6.55
N SER A 43 4.43 5.16 6.63
CA SER A 43 3.72 4.95 7.90
C SER A 43 4.37 3.85 8.74
N VAL A 44 4.82 2.76 8.11
CA VAL A 44 5.59 1.68 8.77
C VAL A 44 6.92 2.20 9.30
N GLU A 45 7.63 3.02 8.54
CA GLU A 45 8.89 3.63 8.99
C GLU A 45 8.66 4.54 10.20
N SER A 46 7.62 5.37 10.15
CA SER A 46 7.23 6.25 11.28
C SER A 46 6.89 5.44 12.54
N PHE A 47 6.16 4.33 12.39
CA PHE A 47 5.84 3.42 13.48
C PHE A 47 7.09 2.79 14.11
N LYS A 48 8.04 2.33 13.28
CA LYS A 48 9.32 1.78 13.77
C LYS A 48 10.14 2.82 14.51
N SER A 49 10.18 4.06 14.01
CA SER A 49 10.86 5.17 14.70
C SER A 49 10.25 5.40 16.08
N LEU A 50 8.92 5.40 16.18
CA LEU A 50 8.22 5.53 17.45
C LEU A 50 8.56 4.37 18.40
N GLN A 51 8.56 3.13 17.92
CA GLN A 51 8.97 1.96 18.72
C GLN A 51 10.40 2.13 19.26
N SER A 52 11.35 2.52 18.41
CA SER A 52 12.74 2.75 18.83
C SER A 52 12.85 3.85 19.89
N ASP A 53 12.06 4.92 19.80
CA ASP A 53 12.07 5.98 20.80
C ASP A 53 11.44 5.54 22.13
N LEU A 54 10.44 4.67 22.09
CA LEU A 54 9.87 4.04 23.29
C LEU A 54 10.86 3.05 23.93
N GLU A 55 11.54 2.22 23.15
CA GLU A 55 12.59 1.32 23.65
C GLU A 55 13.74 2.08 24.31
N LYS A 56 14.18 3.21 23.74
CA LYS A 56 15.19 4.08 24.38
C LYS A 56 14.73 4.62 25.73
N LYS A 57 13.43 4.88 25.88
CA LYS A 57 12.85 5.48 27.08
C LYS A 57 12.55 4.46 28.18
N TYR A 58 12.04 3.30 27.81
CA TYR A 58 11.54 2.29 28.74
C TYR A 58 12.43 1.04 28.82
N GLY A 59 13.48 0.95 28.00
CA GLY A 59 14.29 -0.26 27.87
C GLY A 59 13.64 -1.27 26.93
N LYS A 60 14.18 -2.49 26.89
CA LYS A 60 13.56 -3.60 26.17
C LYS A 60 12.30 -4.03 26.90
N VAL A 61 11.15 -3.61 26.37
CA VAL A 61 9.84 -3.88 26.95
C VAL A 61 8.83 -4.22 25.86
N ASN A 62 7.89 -5.11 26.18
CA ASN A 62 6.78 -5.44 25.32
C ASN A 62 5.62 -4.49 25.61
N ILE A 63 5.17 -3.73 24.60
CA ILE A 63 4.06 -2.78 24.74
C ILE A 63 2.83 -3.37 24.07
N ASP A 64 1.75 -3.56 24.83
CA ASP A 64 0.45 -3.92 24.26
C ASP A 64 -0.12 -2.70 23.50
N ILE A 65 -0.29 -2.82 22.18
CA ILE A 65 -0.77 -1.70 21.35
C ILE A 65 -2.24 -1.36 21.55
N THR A 66 -3.00 -2.22 22.24
CA THR A 66 -4.44 -2.04 22.51
C THR A 66 -4.66 -1.37 23.86
N THR A 67 -3.92 -1.79 24.89
CA THR A 67 -4.08 -1.28 26.26
C THR A 67 -3.01 -0.27 26.67
N GLY A 68 -1.87 -0.25 25.98
CA GLY A 68 -0.70 0.55 26.34
C GLY A 68 0.10 -0.01 27.52
N GLU A 69 -0.26 -1.20 28.03
CA GLU A 69 0.47 -1.83 29.13
C GLU A 69 1.88 -2.22 28.70
N ILE A 70 2.86 -1.87 29.53
CA ILE A 70 4.27 -2.20 29.34
C ILE A 70 4.59 -3.41 30.20
N LYS A 71 5.04 -4.50 29.56
CA LYS A 71 5.56 -5.70 30.22
C LYS A 71 7.06 -5.75 30.02
N GLU A 72 7.79 -6.12 31.06
CA GLU A 72 9.22 -6.39 30.93
C GLU A 72 9.39 -7.52 29.90
N GLU A 73 10.34 -7.35 28.98
CA GLU A 73 10.69 -8.45 28.09
C GLU A 73 11.45 -9.45 28.98
N ASP A 74 10.83 -10.60 29.30
CA ASP A 74 11.41 -11.63 30.18
C ASP A 74 12.79 -12.05 29.66
N GLY A 75 13.83 -11.37 30.13
CA GLY A 75 15.22 -11.68 29.86
C GLY A 75 15.74 -12.56 30.96
N ASP A 76 15.90 -13.86 30.67
CA ASP A 76 16.87 -14.76 31.30
C ASP A 76 17.05 -14.51 32.82
N SER A 77 16.09 -14.99 33.62
CA SER A 77 16.44 -15.34 35.00
C SER A 77 17.52 -16.43 34.91
N LYS A 78 18.78 -16.01 34.89
CA LYS A 78 19.88 -16.85 35.35
C LYS A 78 19.57 -17.16 36.81
N GLU A 79 18.87 -18.26 37.03
CA GLU A 79 18.89 -18.93 38.32
C GLU A 79 20.31 -19.47 38.53
N ASP A 80 20.98 -18.92 39.54
CA ASP A 80 22.20 -19.47 40.15
C ASP A 80 21.94 -20.85 40.78
#